data_AF-A0A8K0IJ60-F1
#
_entry.id   AF-A0A8K0IJ60-F1
#
_cell.length_a   1.000
_cell.length_b   1.000
_cell.length_c   1.000
_cell.angle_alpha   90.00
_cell.angle_beta   90.00
_cell.angle_gamma   90.00
#
_symmetry.space_group_name_H-M   'P 1'
#
loop_
_entity.id
_entity.type
_entity.pdbx_description
1 polymer ?
#
loop_
_entity_poly.entity_id
_entity_poly.type
_entity_poly.pdbx_seq_one_letter_code
_entity_poly.pdbx_strand_id
1 'polypeptide(L)'
;MKGGGASSSMNGEEECCEYTLDGSVDIKGRPAIKGKTGGWIAGALILVNQGLATLAFFGVGVNLVLFLTRVLQQNNADAANNVSKWTGTVYIFSLVGAFLSDSYWGRYKTCAIFQVIFVFGLVLLSLSSYLFLLKPSGCGDEDTFCEPHSRLGIGVFYLSIYLIALGNGGYQPNIATFGADQFDEEDPEEARSKVSFFSFFYLALNLGSLFSNTFLGYFEDEGIWALGFWASAGSAFIALALFLGGTPRYRHFKPSGNPLSRVCRVIVAALRKWRVKIPPGGGNLYEVDSKEHAAANGGRKMLHTKGFK
;
A
#
# COMPACT_ATOMS: atom_id res chain seq x y z
N MET A 1 -7.25 -6.19 -73.45
CA MET A 1 -8.65 -5.79 -73.27
C MET A 1 -9.22 -6.61 -72.11
N LYS A 2 -9.64 -5.94 -71.01
CA LYS A 2 -10.63 -6.29 -69.97
C LYS A 2 -10.83 -7.78 -69.59
N GLY A 3 -10.87 -8.19 -68.32
CA GLY A 3 -10.88 -7.48 -67.04
C GLY A 3 -11.43 -8.36 -65.91
N GLY A 4 -11.28 -7.88 -64.66
CA GLY A 4 -12.04 -8.24 -63.44
C GLY A 4 -11.69 -9.59 -62.80
N GLY A 5 -11.33 -9.71 -61.51
CA GLY A 5 -11.66 -8.89 -60.36
C GLY A 5 -12.60 -9.68 -59.45
N ALA A 6 -12.04 -10.37 -58.45
CA ALA A 6 -12.77 -10.84 -57.28
C ALA A 6 -11.84 -10.74 -56.07
N SER A 7 -11.79 -9.52 -55.52
CA SER A 7 -11.36 -9.24 -54.16
C SER A 7 -12.37 -9.91 -53.22
N SER A 8 -11.96 -10.95 -52.50
CA SER A 8 -12.66 -11.35 -51.28
C SER A 8 -12.04 -10.57 -50.13
N SER A 9 -12.69 -9.46 -49.80
CA SER A 9 -12.49 -8.69 -48.58
C SER A 9 -12.63 -9.62 -47.36
N MET A 10 -11.50 -9.97 -46.74
CA MET A 10 -11.47 -10.45 -45.36
C MET A 10 -11.80 -9.25 -44.46
N ASN A 11 -13.04 -9.21 -44.00
CA ASN A 11 -13.55 -8.28 -43.00
C ASN A 11 -12.74 -8.44 -41.69
N GLY A 12 -11.88 -7.48 -41.37
CA GLY A 12 -12.19 -6.44 -40.38
C GLY A 12 -12.49 -6.78 -38.92
N GLU A 13 -12.16 -7.95 -38.36
CA GLU A 13 -12.39 -8.24 -36.91
C GLU A 13 -11.23 -8.97 -36.18
N GLU A 14 -9.98 -8.83 -36.63
CA GLU A 14 -8.79 -9.20 -35.85
C GLU A 14 -7.89 -7.99 -35.61
N GLU A 15 -8.41 -6.95 -34.93
CA GLU A 15 -7.51 -6.11 -34.11
C GLU A 15 -7.13 -6.97 -32.89
N CYS A 16 -6.08 -7.77 -33.08
CA CYS A 16 -5.53 -8.65 -32.07
C CYS A 16 -5.24 -7.82 -30.81
N CYS A 17 -6.03 -8.04 -29.75
CA CYS A 17 -5.85 -7.36 -28.48
C CYS A 17 -4.44 -7.67 -27.97
N GLU A 18 -3.51 -6.72 -28.09
CA GLU A 18 -2.14 -6.91 -27.66
C GLU A 18 -2.13 -7.21 -26.16
N TYR A 19 -1.62 -8.39 -25.80
CA TYR A 19 -1.50 -8.84 -24.42
C TYR A 19 -0.22 -8.30 -23.80
N THR A 20 -0.23 -8.15 -22.48
CA THR A 20 0.98 -7.84 -21.73
C THR A 20 1.97 -9.01 -21.78
N LEU A 21 3.26 -8.69 -21.74
CA LEU A 21 4.35 -9.68 -21.87
C LEU A 21 5.01 -10.00 -20.52
N ASP A 22 4.71 -9.23 -19.48
CA ASP A 22 5.20 -9.38 -18.11
C ASP A 22 4.52 -10.50 -17.29
N GLY A 23 3.49 -11.16 -17.84
CA GLY A 23 2.72 -12.19 -17.15
C GLY A 23 1.61 -11.68 -16.23
N SER A 24 1.26 -10.40 -16.34
CA SER A 24 0.11 -9.82 -15.65
C SER A 24 -1.23 -10.39 -16.13
N VAL A 25 -2.19 -10.46 -15.23
CA VAL A 25 -3.54 -11.00 -15.47
C VAL A 25 -4.63 -9.99 -15.13
N ASP A 26 -5.79 -10.14 -15.78
CA ASP A 26 -7.02 -9.46 -15.42
C ASP A 26 -7.61 -10.03 -14.13
N ILE A 27 -8.69 -9.42 -13.63
CA ILE A 27 -9.40 -9.88 -12.43
C ILE A 27 -9.92 -11.33 -12.53
N LYS A 28 -10.14 -11.84 -13.74
CA LYS A 28 -10.58 -13.22 -13.99
C LYS A 28 -9.41 -14.19 -14.13
N GLY A 29 -8.17 -13.72 -13.96
CA GLY A 29 -6.96 -14.53 -14.07
C GLY A 29 -6.55 -14.84 -15.51
N ARG A 30 -7.11 -14.15 -16.51
CA ARG A 30 -6.75 -14.26 -17.93
C ARG A 30 -5.61 -13.28 -18.24
N PRO A 31 -4.80 -13.51 -19.29
CA PRO A 31 -3.75 -12.56 -19.68
C PRO A 31 -4.31 -11.14 -19.84
N ALA A 32 -3.61 -10.16 -19.28
CA ALA A 32 -4.06 -8.77 -19.30
C ALA A 32 -3.95 -8.19 -20.72
N ILE A 33 -4.98 -7.44 -21.14
CA ILE A 33 -5.02 -6.77 -22.45
C ILE A 33 -4.48 -5.36 -22.27
N LYS A 34 -3.42 -4.98 -23.00
CA LYS A 34 -2.73 -3.68 -22.85
C LYS A 34 -3.70 -2.50 -22.95
N GLY A 35 -4.54 -2.46 -23.99
CA GLY A 35 -5.48 -1.35 -24.22
C GLY A 35 -6.66 -1.27 -23.25
N LYS A 36 -6.96 -2.33 -22.47
CA LYS A 36 -8.12 -2.37 -21.56
C LYS A 36 -7.76 -2.30 -20.08
N THR A 37 -6.54 -2.65 -19.71
CA THR A 37 -6.11 -2.82 -18.32
C THR A 37 -4.79 -2.10 -18.06
N GLY A 38 -4.59 -1.61 -16.84
CA GLY A 38 -3.38 -0.90 -16.41
C GLY A 38 -3.28 0.51 -17.00
N GLY A 39 -2.03 0.94 -17.19
CA GLY A 39 -1.67 2.26 -17.71
C GLY A 39 -2.00 3.41 -16.77
N TRP A 40 -1.94 4.63 -17.30
CA TRP A 40 -2.06 5.86 -16.52
C TRP A 40 -3.42 6.08 -15.87
N ILE A 41 -4.52 5.51 -16.39
CA ILE A 41 -5.83 5.62 -15.73
C ILE A 41 -5.82 4.84 -14.41
N ALA A 42 -5.35 3.60 -14.45
CA ALA A 42 -5.18 2.78 -13.25
C ALA A 42 -4.15 3.39 -12.29
N GLY A 43 -3.01 3.83 -12.83
CA GLY A 43 -1.97 4.52 -12.08
C GLY A 43 -2.50 5.78 -11.39
N ALA A 44 -3.23 6.65 -12.08
CA ALA A 44 -3.80 7.88 -11.52
C ALA A 44 -4.79 7.60 -10.38
N LEU A 45 -5.65 6.59 -10.51
CA LEU A 45 -6.53 6.17 -9.41
C LEU A 45 -5.74 5.75 -8.17
N ILE A 46 -4.65 5.00 -8.36
CA ILE A 46 -3.75 4.58 -7.28
C ILE A 46 -3.00 5.77 -6.66
N LEU A 47 -2.57 6.74 -7.47
CA LEU A 47 -1.92 7.97 -6.99
C LEU A 47 -2.87 8.84 -6.16
N VAL A 48 -4.11 9.04 -6.62
CA VAL A 48 -5.14 9.78 -5.87
C VAL A 48 -5.46 9.05 -4.57
N ASN A 49 -5.62 7.73 -4.64
CA ASN A 49 -5.81 6.88 -3.46
C ASN A 49 -4.67 7.06 -2.45
N GLN A 50 -3.42 7.06 -2.92
CA GLN A 50 -2.25 7.26 -2.07
C GLN A 50 -2.25 8.65 -1.42
N GLY A 51 -2.54 9.71 -2.17
CA GLY A 51 -2.60 11.07 -1.64
C GLY A 51 -3.66 11.21 -0.55
N LEU A 52 -4.88 10.72 -0.80
CA LEU A 52 -6.01 10.79 0.14
C LEU A 52 -5.79 9.92 1.41
N ALA A 53 -5.24 8.72 1.26
CA ALA A 53 -4.90 7.86 2.39
C ALA A 53 -3.77 8.47 3.24
N THR A 54 -2.78 9.09 2.57
CA THR A 54 -1.67 9.79 3.24
C THR A 54 -2.20 10.99 4.04
N LEU A 55 -3.09 11.79 3.44
CA LEU A 55 -3.75 12.90 4.12
C LEU A 55 -4.47 12.42 5.39
N ALA A 56 -5.27 11.35 5.30
CA ALA A 56 -6.00 10.81 6.44
C ALA A 56 -5.07 10.27 7.55
N PHE A 57 -3.95 9.64 7.19
CA PHE A 57 -3.01 9.09 8.16
C PHE A 57 -2.23 10.18 8.90
N PHE A 58 -1.70 11.17 8.18
CA PHE A 58 -0.98 12.28 8.80
C PHE A 58 -1.92 13.17 9.63
N GLY A 59 -3.22 13.25 9.29
CA GLY A 59 -4.20 14.02 10.04
C GLY A 59 -4.29 13.55 11.48
N VAL A 60 -4.33 12.22 11.65
CA VAL A 60 -4.29 11.62 12.98
C VAL A 60 -2.88 11.68 13.57
N GLY A 61 -1.85 11.33 12.79
CA GLY A 61 -0.50 11.09 13.31
C GLY A 61 0.21 12.35 13.84
N VAL A 62 0.08 13.48 13.15
CA VAL A 62 0.78 14.74 13.52
C VAL A 62 0.23 15.29 14.83
N ASN A 63 -1.07 15.19 15.02
CA ASN A 63 -1.75 15.82 16.13
C ASN A 63 -2.05 14.85 17.28
N LEU A 64 -1.69 13.57 17.14
CA LEU A 64 -1.90 12.56 18.19
C LEU A 64 -1.22 12.94 19.51
N VAL A 65 -0.03 13.54 19.47
CA VAL A 65 0.66 14.01 20.69
C VAL A 65 -0.18 15.07 21.39
N LEU A 66 -0.67 16.08 20.65
CA LEU A 66 -1.50 17.15 21.18
C LEU A 66 -2.83 16.61 21.72
N PHE A 67 -3.44 15.65 21.02
CA PHE A 67 -4.66 15.01 21.50
C PHE A 67 -4.42 14.25 22.82
N LEU A 68 -3.31 13.52 22.95
CA LEU A 68 -2.96 12.80 24.18
C LEU A 68 -2.65 13.75 25.35
N THR A 69 -2.04 14.90 25.10
CA THR A 69 -1.68 15.87 26.15
C THR A 69 -2.84 16.79 26.52
N ARG A 70 -3.59 17.33 25.54
CA ARG A 70 -4.68 18.28 25.78
C ARG A 70 -6.00 17.59 26.17
N VAL A 71 -6.35 16.48 25.51
CA VAL A 71 -7.62 15.78 25.77
C VAL A 71 -7.45 14.72 26.85
N LEU A 72 -6.50 13.78 26.68
CA LEU A 72 -6.27 12.71 27.66
C LEU A 72 -5.43 13.15 28.87
N GLN A 73 -4.94 14.40 28.90
CA GLN A 73 -4.16 14.98 30.00
C GLN A 73 -2.93 14.14 30.39
N GLN A 74 -2.31 13.48 29.41
CA GLN A 74 -1.05 12.78 29.62
C GLN A 74 0.13 13.76 29.71
N ASN A 75 1.15 13.40 30.48
CA ASN A 75 2.41 14.15 30.47
C ASN A 75 3.08 14.04 29.09
N ASN A 76 3.85 15.06 28.69
CA ASN A 76 4.54 15.11 27.40
C ASN A 76 5.41 13.87 27.12
N ALA A 77 6.08 13.35 28.16
CA ALA A 77 6.91 12.14 28.04
C ALA A 77 6.07 10.88 27.72
N ASP A 78 4.92 10.71 28.39
CA ASP A 78 4.03 9.57 28.19
C ASP A 78 3.35 9.63 26.82
N ALA A 79 2.88 10.81 26.42
CA ALA A 79 2.30 11.05 25.11
C ALA A 79 3.30 10.73 23.98
N ALA A 80 4.54 11.26 24.07
CA ALA A 80 5.58 11.00 23.09
C ALA A 80 5.94 9.50 23.00
N ASN A 81 6.00 8.80 24.14
CA ASN A 81 6.22 7.35 24.19
C ASN A 81 5.08 6.56 23.52
N ASN A 82 3.83 6.95 23.78
CA ASN A 82 2.66 6.31 23.16
C ASN A 82 2.63 6.52 21.65
N VAL A 83 2.93 7.72 21.16
CA VAL A 83 3.05 7.98 19.71
C VAL A 83 4.21 7.21 19.10
N SER A 84 5.35 7.13 19.78
CA SER A 84 6.50 6.32 19.30
C SER A 84 6.14 4.84 19.19
N LYS A 85 5.41 4.28 20.17
CA LYS A 85 4.89 2.90 20.11
C LYS A 85 3.91 2.71 18.95
N TRP A 86 3.02 3.66 18.74
CA TRP A 86 2.06 3.63 17.64
C TRP A 86 2.78 3.63 16.29
N THR A 87 3.71 4.56 16.07
CA THR A 87 4.54 4.63 14.85
C THR A 87 5.36 3.35 14.65
N GLY A 88 5.99 2.83 15.70
CA GLY A 88 6.71 1.55 15.63
C GLY A 88 5.80 0.38 15.22
N THR A 89 4.55 0.38 15.69
CA THR A 89 3.55 -0.62 15.33
C THR A 89 3.13 -0.54 13.85
N VAL A 90 3.01 0.68 13.29
CA VAL A 90 2.77 0.89 11.85
C VAL A 90 3.84 0.18 11.02
N TYR A 91 5.12 0.40 11.35
CA TYR A 91 6.23 -0.20 10.61
C TYR A 91 6.31 -1.73 10.75
N ILE A 92 5.99 -2.27 11.93
CA ILE A 92 5.90 -3.72 12.12
C ILE A 92 4.79 -4.30 11.23
N PHE A 93 3.64 -3.65 11.17
CA PHE A 93 2.55 -4.10 10.31
C PHE A 93 2.82 -3.93 8.82
N SER A 94 3.73 -3.04 8.41
CA SER A 94 4.22 -3.01 7.02
C SER A 94 4.93 -4.30 6.62
N LEU A 95 5.75 -4.87 7.51
CA LEU A 95 6.38 -6.16 7.24
C LEU A 95 5.34 -7.29 7.13
N VAL A 96 4.34 -7.28 8.03
CA VAL A 96 3.25 -8.26 8.03
C VAL A 96 2.41 -8.14 6.74
N GLY A 97 2.07 -6.93 6.34
CA GLY A 97 1.30 -6.67 5.13
C GLY A 97 2.04 -7.09 3.87
N ALA A 98 3.34 -6.78 3.76
CA ALA A 98 4.15 -7.22 2.64
C ALA A 98 4.22 -8.76 2.56
N PHE A 99 4.42 -9.43 3.71
CA PHE A 99 4.45 -10.88 3.78
C PHE A 99 3.12 -11.54 3.34
N LEU A 100 1.99 -11.01 3.81
CA LEU A 100 0.65 -11.53 3.45
C LEU A 100 0.33 -11.34 1.96
N SER A 101 0.74 -10.20 1.42
CA SER A 101 0.60 -9.86 0.00
C SER A 101 1.35 -10.82 -0.90
N ASP A 102 2.64 -11.03 -0.62
CA ASP A 102 3.48 -11.86 -1.47
C ASP A 102 3.16 -13.35 -1.34
N SER A 103 2.76 -13.80 -0.14
CA SER A 103 2.62 -15.25 0.15
C SER A 103 1.21 -15.81 -0.06
N TYR A 104 0.15 -15.04 0.20
CA TYR A 104 -1.21 -15.61 0.30
C TYR A 104 -2.26 -14.85 -0.50
N TRP A 105 -2.42 -13.55 -0.28
CA TRP A 105 -3.58 -12.81 -0.76
C TRP A 105 -3.37 -12.14 -2.12
N GLY A 106 -2.11 -11.83 -2.46
CA GLY A 106 -1.78 -10.95 -3.58
C GLY A 106 -1.92 -9.47 -3.21
N ARG A 107 -1.27 -8.62 -4.00
CA ARG A 107 -1.14 -7.18 -3.73
C ARG A 107 -2.48 -6.46 -3.65
N TYR A 108 -3.36 -6.68 -4.62
CA TYR A 108 -4.68 -6.04 -4.67
C TYR A 108 -5.54 -6.33 -3.44
N LYS A 109 -5.74 -7.62 -3.10
CA LYS A 109 -6.59 -8.02 -1.96
C LYS A 109 -6.01 -7.50 -0.66
N THR A 110 -4.69 -7.51 -0.53
CA THR A 110 -4.01 -6.99 0.65
C THR A 110 -4.26 -5.49 0.80
N CYS A 111 -4.07 -4.70 -0.26
CA CYS A 111 -4.42 -3.27 -0.24
C CYS A 111 -5.87 -3.04 0.16
N ALA A 112 -6.82 -3.74 -0.46
CA ALA A 112 -8.25 -3.57 -0.18
C ALA A 112 -8.62 -3.89 1.28
N ILE A 113 -8.17 -5.04 1.80
CA ILE A 113 -8.49 -5.49 3.17
C ILE A 113 -7.89 -4.51 4.19
N PHE A 114 -6.62 -4.16 4.05
CA PHE A 114 -5.95 -3.25 4.99
C PHE A 114 -6.53 -1.84 4.93
N GLN A 115 -6.95 -1.38 3.75
CA GLN A 115 -7.61 -0.09 3.61
C GLN A 115 -9.01 -0.06 4.23
N VAL A 116 -9.76 -1.17 4.18
CA VAL A 116 -11.03 -1.32 4.94
C VAL A 116 -10.77 -1.24 6.44
N ILE A 117 -9.74 -1.92 6.95
CA ILE A 117 -9.35 -1.86 8.37
C ILE A 117 -8.95 -0.43 8.76
N PHE A 118 -8.22 0.27 7.88
CA PHE A 118 -7.82 1.67 8.09
C PHE A 118 -9.03 2.61 8.20
N VAL A 119 -9.99 2.52 7.28
CA VAL A 119 -11.22 3.31 7.32
C VAL A 119 -12.04 2.99 8.57
N PHE A 120 -12.17 1.71 8.92
CA PHE A 120 -12.86 1.30 10.14
C PHE A 120 -12.21 1.87 11.41
N GLY A 121 -10.87 1.83 11.49
CA GLY A 121 -10.11 2.44 12.57
C GLY A 121 -10.35 3.94 12.68
N LEU A 122 -10.36 4.67 11.55
CA LEU A 122 -10.65 6.11 11.52
C LEU A 122 -12.08 6.43 11.96
N VAL A 123 -13.09 5.68 11.48
CA VAL A 123 -14.49 5.88 11.90
C VAL A 123 -14.64 5.61 13.40
N LEU A 124 -14.01 4.55 13.91
CA LEU A 124 -14.04 4.22 15.33
C LEU A 124 -13.36 5.31 16.17
N LEU A 125 -12.23 5.85 15.69
CA LEU A 125 -11.55 6.98 16.32
C LEU A 125 -12.48 8.19 16.39
N SER A 126 -13.04 8.64 15.25
CA SER A 126 -13.95 9.79 15.17
C SER A 126 -15.15 9.64 16.09
N LEU A 127 -15.78 8.45 16.10
CA LEU A 127 -16.92 8.16 16.95
C LEU A 127 -16.55 8.16 18.44
N SER A 128 -15.41 7.53 18.79
CA SER A 128 -14.96 7.46 20.18
C SER A 128 -14.58 8.83 20.73
N SER A 129 -13.86 9.63 19.94
CA SER A 129 -13.47 11.00 20.31
C SER A 129 -14.70 11.88 20.52
N TYR A 130 -15.67 11.83 19.59
CA TYR A 130 -16.89 12.64 19.67
C TYR A 130 -17.82 12.24 20.83
N LEU A 131 -18.02 10.93 21.08
CA LEU A 131 -18.99 10.47 22.08
C LEU A 131 -18.44 10.41 23.51
N PHE A 132 -17.16 10.07 23.66
CA PHE A 132 -16.60 9.70 24.97
C PHE A 132 -15.47 10.59 25.46
N LEU A 133 -14.69 11.21 24.57
CA LEU A 133 -13.50 11.97 24.97
C LEU A 133 -13.73 13.49 24.95
N LEU A 134 -14.52 14.03 24.03
CA LEU A 134 -14.77 15.47 23.92
C LEU A 134 -15.99 15.89 24.76
N LYS A 135 -15.88 15.73 26.10
CA LYS A 135 -16.89 16.19 27.06
C LYS A 135 -16.29 17.16 28.09
N PRO A 136 -16.89 18.36 28.28
CA PRO A 136 -17.99 18.98 27.51
C PRO A 136 -17.60 19.28 26.05
N SER A 137 -18.58 19.49 25.17
CA SER A 137 -18.34 19.70 23.73
C SER A 137 -17.39 20.87 23.48
N GLY A 138 -16.26 20.62 22.81
CA GLY A 138 -15.22 21.62 22.55
C GLY A 138 -14.14 21.72 23.64
N CYS A 139 -14.05 20.76 24.56
CA CYS A 139 -12.90 20.67 25.48
C CYS A 139 -11.64 20.18 24.75
N GLY A 140 -10.46 20.49 25.28
CA GLY A 140 -9.18 20.15 24.67
C GLY A 140 -8.48 21.33 23.98
N ASP A 141 -8.96 22.55 24.21
CA ASP A 141 -8.26 23.80 23.86
C ASP A 141 -7.28 24.21 24.97
N GLU A 142 -6.43 25.21 24.72
CA GLU A 142 -5.45 25.67 25.72
C GLU A 142 -6.10 26.13 27.03
N ASP A 143 -7.36 26.57 26.98
CA ASP A 143 -8.09 27.16 28.11
C ASP A 143 -9.13 26.21 28.76
N THR A 144 -9.52 25.11 28.12
CA THR A 144 -10.61 24.23 28.62
C THR A 144 -10.21 22.76 28.72
N PHE A 145 -10.09 22.28 29.97
CA PHE A 145 -9.81 20.89 30.30
C PHE A 145 -11.04 19.99 30.11
N CYS A 146 -10.84 18.81 29.53
CA CYS A 146 -11.86 17.77 29.44
C CYS A 146 -12.12 17.07 30.78
N GLU A 147 -13.34 16.57 30.96
CA GLU A 147 -13.72 15.77 32.12
C GLU A 147 -13.04 14.38 32.13
N PRO A 148 -12.87 13.75 33.30
CA PRO A 148 -12.28 12.42 33.41
C PRO A 148 -13.01 11.39 32.54
N HIS A 149 -12.26 10.73 31.67
CA HIS A 149 -12.84 9.78 30.71
C HIS A 149 -13.14 8.41 31.34
N SER A 150 -14.19 7.76 30.83
CA SER A 150 -14.48 6.36 31.15
C SER A 150 -13.38 5.45 30.61
N ARG A 151 -13.02 4.40 31.37
CA ARG A 151 -12.05 3.37 30.96
C ARG A 151 -12.39 2.74 29.60
N LEU A 152 -13.68 2.62 29.29
CA LEU A 152 -14.15 2.11 28.01
C LEU A 152 -13.82 3.07 26.86
N GLY A 153 -13.98 4.38 27.05
CA GLY A 153 -13.65 5.39 26.03
C GLY A 153 -12.17 5.38 25.67
N ILE A 154 -11.30 5.33 26.69
CA ILE A 154 -9.84 5.21 26.50
C ILE A 154 -9.49 3.89 25.80
N GLY A 155 -10.11 2.77 26.18
CA GLY A 155 -9.89 1.47 25.54
C GLY A 155 -10.27 1.46 24.06
N VAL A 156 -11.41 2.04 23.71
CA VAL A 156 -11.87 2.15 22.31
C VAL A 156 -10.96 3.08 21.51
N PHE A 157 -10.50 4.19 22.10
CA PHE A 157 -9.53 5.08 21.47
C PHE A 157 -8.22 4.35 21.15
N TYR A 158 -7.61 3.64 22.09
CA TYR A 158 -6.38 2.90 21.82
C TYR A 158 -6.60 1.79 20.78
N LEU A 159 -7.73 1.09 20.84
CA LEU A 159 -8.11 0.10 19.81
C LEU A 159 -8.18 0.76 18.42
N SER A 160 -8.79 1.94 18.31
CA SER A 160 -8.91 2.65 17.03
C SER A 160 -7.55 3.06 16.45
N ILE A 161 -6.65 3.65 17.24
CA ILE A 161 -5.33 4.06 16.72
C ILE A 161 -4.49 2.84 16.32
N TYR A 162 -4.59 1.71 17.02
CA TYR A 162 -3.88 0.48 16.62
C TYR A 162 -4.51 -0.20 15.40
N LEU A 163 -5.83 -0.07 15.18
CA LEU A 163 -6.46 -0.48 13.92
C LEU A 163 -6.00 0.42 12.75
N ILE A 164 -5.87 1.72 12.98
CA ILE A 164 -5.30 2.66 12.01
C ILE A 164 -3.85 2.25 11.67
N ALA A 165 -3.05 1.89 12.68
CA ALA A 165 -1.68 1.43 12.48
C ALA A 165 -1.61 0.13 11.67
N LEU A 166 -2.47 -0.84 11.99
CA LEU A 166 -2.60 -2.10 11.24
C LEU A 166 -3.00 -1.84 9.79
N GLY A 167 -4.03 -1.03 9.58
CA GLY A 167 -4.56 -0.69 8.27
C GLY A 167 -3.55 0.03 7.40
N ASN A 168 -3.04 1.19 7.83
CA ASN A 168 -2.07 1.95 7.05
C ASN A 168 -0.75 1.20 6.88
N GLY A 169 -0.26 0.58 7.96
CA GLY A 169 0.98 -0.19 7.94
C GLY A 169 0.96 -1.28 6.89
N GLY A 170 -0.08 -2.12 6.88
CA GLY A 170 -0.21 -3.22 5.92
C GLY A 170 -0.54 -2.79 4.48
N TYR A 171 -1.19 -1.63 4.31
CA TYR A 171 -1.53 -1.08 3.00
C TYR A 171 -0.32 -0.44 2.28
N GLN A 172 0.49 0.36 2.99
CA GLN A 172 1.50 1.25 2.40
C GLN A 172 2.59 0.57 1.53
N PRO A 173 3.23 -0.55 1.93
CA PRO A 173 4.25 -1.17 1.07
C PRO A 173 3.63 -1.84 -0.17
N ASN A 174 2.37 -2.27 -0.06
CA ASN A 174 1.69 -3.02 -1.11
C ASN A 174 1.13 -2.12 -2.21
N ILE A 175 0.66 -0.91 -1.87
CA ILE A 175 0.09 -0.01 -2.88
C ILE A 175 1.14 0.52 -3.86
N ALA A 176 2.36 0.77 -3.40
CA ALA A 176 3.46 1.23 -4.26
C ALA A 176 3.82 0.17 -5.31
N THR A 177 3.95 -1.09 -4.87
CA THR A 177 4.24 -2.22 -5.76
C THR A 177 3.05 -2.53 -6.68
N PHE A 178 1.82 -2.47 -6.17
CA PHE A 178 0.62 -2.65 -6.96
C PHE A 178 0.43 -1.57 -8.03
N GLY A 179 0.80 -0.32 -7.73
CA GLY A 179 0.80 0.77 -8.69
C GLY A 179 1.82 0.58 -9.80
N ALA A 180 3.02 0.10 -9.45
CA ALA A 180 4.05 -0.23 -10.43
C ALA A 180 3.64 -1.39 -11.35
N ASP A 181 2.84 -2.33 -10.85
CA ASP A 181 2.29 -3.46 -11.62
C ASP A 181 1.29 -3.05 -12.71
N GLN A 182 0.87 -1.78 -12.74
CA GLN A 182 -0.04 -1.29 -13.76
C GLN A 182 0.66 -0.99 -15.09
N PHE A 183 1.99 -1.08 -15.13
CA PHE A 183 2.83 -0.80 -16.30
C PHE A 183 3.68 -2.02 -16.65
N ASP A 184 3.57 -2.47 -17.90
CA ASP A 184 4.31 -3.60 -18.48
C ASP A 184 5.80 -3.21 -18.60
N GLU A 185 6.67 -4.02 -18.02
CA GLU A 185 8.11 -3.75 -18.01
C GLU A 185 8.82 -4.21 -19.29
N GLU A 186 8.22 -5.12 -20.06
CA GLU A 186 8.77 -5.56 -21.35
C GLU A 186 8.44 -4.58 -22.48
N ASP A 187 7.45 -3.69 -22.26
CA ASP A 187 7.10 -2.63 -23.19
C ASP A 187 7.97 -1.37 -22.92
N PRO A 188 8.76 -0.89 -23.91
CA PRO A 188 9.67 0.24 -23.69
C PRO A 188 8.99 1.57 -23.32
N GLU A 189 7.72 1.75 -23.66
CA GLU A 189 6.95 2.96 -23.32
C GLU A 189 6.34 2.85 -21.91
N GLU A 190 5.75 1.70 -21.59
CA GLU A 190 5.20 1.47 -20.26
C GLU A 190 6.31 1.34 -19.20
N ALA A 191 7.48 0.76 -19.52
CA ALA A 191 8.63 0.71 -18.61
C ALA A 191 9.14 2.11 -18.21
N ARG A 192 9.16 3.06 -19.16
CA ARG A 192 9.47 4.48 -18.85
C ARG A 192 8.37 5.11 -18.00
N SER A 193 7.11 4.79 -18.29
CA SER A 193 5.96 5.26 -17.51
C SER A 193 5.97 4.75 -16.06
N LYS A 194 6.42 3.51 -15.83
CA LYS A 194 6.60 2.90 -14.50
C LYS A 194 7.56 3.72 -13.62
N VAL A 195 8.67 4.18 -14.19
CA VAL A 195 9.63 5.04 -13.48
C VAL A 195 8.99 6.39 -13.14
N SER A 196 8.30 7.02 -14.10
CA SER A 196 7.56 8.26 -13.87
C SER A 196 6.47 8.11 -12.81
N PHE A 197 5.78 6.96 -12.77
CA PHE A 197 4.77 6.65 -11.76
C PHE A 197 5.35 6.73 -10.35
N PHE A 198 6.55 6.20 -10.10
CA PHE A 198 7.19 6.33 -8.78
C PHE A 198 7.43 7.79 -8.39
N SER A 199 7.87 8.64 -9.32
CA SER A 199 8.02 10.08 -9.06
C SER A 199 6.69 10.73 -8.66
N PHE A 200 5.61 10.43 -9.39
CA PHE A 200 4.27 10.93 -9.04
C PHE A 200 3.74 10.32 -7.73
N PHE A 201 4.11 9.08 -7.41
CA PHE A 201 3.73 8.44 -6.15
C PHE A 201 4.32 9.17 -4.95
N TYR A 202 5.61 9.51 -5.00
CA TYR A 202 6.24 10.32 -3.97
C TYR A 202 5.68 11.74 -3.94
N LEU A 203 5.34 12.33 -5.09
CA LEU A 203 4.66 13.63 -5.13
C LEU A 203 3.29 13.56 -4.42
N ALA A 204 2.47 12.55 -4.71
CA ALA A 204 1.16 12.37 -4.09
C ALA A 204 1.27 12.16 -2.57
N LEU A 205 2.27 11.41 -2.11
CA LEU A 205 2.57 11.22 -0.69
C LEU A 205 2.92 12.56 -0.02
N ASN A 206 3.84 13.33 -0.61
CA ASN A 206 4.24 14.63 -0.05
C ASN A 206 3.11 15.65 -0.07
N LEU A 207 2.30 15.69 -1.14
CA LEU A 207 1.12 16.56 -1.21
C LEU A 207 0.09 16.17 -0.14
N GLY A 208 -0.21 14.88 0.02
CA GLY A 208 -1.12 14.41 1.07
C GLY A 208 -0.66 14.83 2.47
N SER A 209 0.64 14.68 2.75
CA SER A 209 1.25 15.14 4.01
C SER A 209 1.15 16.67 4.17
N LEU A 210 1.47 17.44 3.12
CA LEU A 210 1.41 18.90 3.15
C LEU A 210 -0.02 19.40 3.46
N PHE A 211 -1.02 18.89 2.74
CA PHE A 211 -2.42 19.25 2.95
C PHE A 211 -2.91 18.86 4.35
N SER A 212 -2.47 17.71 4.85
CA SER A 212 -2.79 17.28 6.21
C SER A 212 -2.24 18.25 7.27
N ASN A 213 -0.95 18.57 7.20
CA ASN A 213 -0.31 19.43 8.18
C ASN A 213 -0.85 20.87 8.17
N THR A 214 -1.37 21.34 7.03
CA THR A 214 -1.95 22.69 6.91
C THR A 214 -3.43 22.72 7.25
N PHE A 215 -4.27 21.98 6.51
CA PHE A 215 -5.73 22.07 6.66
C PHE A 215 -6.24 21.35 7.91
N LEU A 216 -5.76 20.12 8.18
CA LEU A 216 -6.22 19.39 9.37
C LEU A 216 -5.57 19.94 10.64
N GLY A 217 -4.31 20.36 10.57
CA GLY A 217 -3.66 21.11 11.65
C GLY A 217 -4.47 22.35 12.06
N TYR A 218 -4.93 23.14 11.09
CA TYR A 218 -5.74 24.33 11.37
C TYR A 218 -7.06 24.02 12.10
N PHE A 219 -7.82 23.01 11.66
CA PHE A 219 -9.07 22.64 12.32
C PHE A 219 -8.88 22.14 13.76
N GLU A 220 -7.73 21.53 14.03
CA GLU A 220 -7.41 20.94 15.32
C GLU A 220 -6.81 21.95 16.29
N ASP A 221 -6.08 22.96 15.79
CA ASP A 221 -5.64 24.12 16.57
C ASP A 221 -6.82 25.00 17.03
N GLU A 222 -7.90 25.06 16.24
CA GLU A 222 -9.17 25.73 16.58
C GLU A 222 -10.08 24.88 17.49
N GLY A 223 -9.59 23.75 18.00
CA GLY A 223 -10.34 22.91 18.96
C GLY A 223 -11.37 21.95 18.36
N ILE A 224 -11.48 21.91 17.03
CA ILE A 224 -12.52 21.13 16.33
C ILE A 224 -12.00 19.73 15.97
N TRP A 225 -11.43 19.04 16.97
CA TRP A 225 -10.84 17.70 16.86
C TRP A 225 -11.73 16.68 16.15
N ALA A 226 -13.03 16.68 16.49
CA ALA A 226 -14.00 15.76 15.89
C ALA A 226 -14.11 15.95 14.37
N LEU A 227 -14.07 17.20 13.90
CA LEU A 227 -14.18 17.51 12.47
C LEU A 227 -12.91 17.09 11.71
N GLY A 228 -11.73 17.26 12.30
CA GLY A 228 -10.46 16.76 11.74
C GLY A 228 -10.46 15.24 11.56
N PHE A 229 -10.91 14.48 12.57
CA PHE A 229 -11.00 13.03 12.48
C PHE A 229 -12.08 12.57 11.48
N TRP A 230 -13.24 13.23 11.43
CA TRP A 230 -14.26 12.92 10.42
C TRP A 230 -13.81 13.26 9.00
N ALA A 231 -13.07 14.36 8.81
CA ALA A 231 -12.47 14.71 7.52
C ALA A 231 -11.44 13.66 7.08
N SER A 232 -10.60 13.18 8.01
CA SER A 232 -9.66 12.08 7.77
C SER A 232 -10.38 10.79 7.37
N ALA A 233 -11.44 10.42 8.09
CA ALA A 233 -12.26 9.24 7.78
C ALA A 233 -12.92 9.35 6.40
N GLY A 234 -13.47 10.53 6.06
CA GLY A 234 -14.05 10.82 4.75
C GLY A 234 -13.02 10.71 3.62
N SER A 235 -11.84 11.28 3.79
CA SER A 235 -10.73 11.17 2.82
C SER A 235 -10.33 9.72 2.57
N ALA A 236 -10.12 8.94 3.63
CA ALA A 236 -9.78 7.52 3.51
C ALA A 236 -10.89 6.68 2.87
N PHE A 237 -12.16 7.00 3.14
CA PHE A 237 -13.30 6.33 2.51
C PHE A 237 -13.38 6.63 1.01
N ILE A 238 -13.19 7.89 0.61
CA ILE A 238 -13.14 8.29 -0.81
C ILE A 238 -11.97 7.57 -1.51
N ALA A 239 -10.81 7.49 -0.86
CA ALA A 239 -9.67 6.74 -1.36
C ALA A 239 -10.07 5.28 -1.64
N LEU A 240 -10.63 4.60 -0.64
CA LEU A 240 -11.09 3.21 -0.76
C LEU A 240 -12.13 3.02 -1.88
N ALA A 241 -13.11 3.93 -1.97
CA ALA A 241 -14.14 3.86 -2.99
C ALA A 241 -13.58 4.01 -4.41
N LEU A 242 -12.63 4.94 -4.61
CA LEU A 242 -11.95 5.13 -5.90
C LEU A 242 -11.07 3.92 -6.25
N PHE A 243 -10.35 3.37 -5.27
CA PHE A 243 -9.54 2.16 -5.45
C PHE A 243 -10.42 0.97 -5.86
N LEU A 244 -11.50 0.71 -5.13
CA LEU A 244 -12.43 -0.39 -5.46
C LEU A 244 -13.18 -0.13 -6.78
N GLY A 245 -13.49 1.11 -7.13
CA GLY A 245 -14.08 1.46 -8.42
C GLY A 245 -13.15 1.19 -9.61
N GLY A 246 -11.82 1.30 -9.41
CA GLY A 246 -10.81 1.00 -10.41
C GLY A 246 -10.57 -0.48 -10.69
N THR A 247 -11.12 -1.37 -9.85
CA THR A 247 -10.90 -2.82 -9.87
C THR A 247 -10.95 -3.49 -11.25
N PRO A 248 -11.94 -3.22 -12.13
CA PRO A 248 -12.01 -3.88 -13.43
C PRO A 248 -10.86 -3.51 -14.39
N ARG A 249 -10.16 -2.43 -14.09
CA ARG A 249 -9.12 -1.84 -14.95
C ARG A 249 -7.72 -2.15 -14.44
N TYR A 250 -7.56 -2.74 -13.26
CA TYR A 250 -6.26 -3.08 -12.72
C TYR A 250 -5.66 -4.35 -13.33
N ARG A 251 -4.34 -4.35 -13.44
CA ARG A 251 -3.51 -5.53 -13.71
C ARG A 251 -3.11 -6.17 -12.39
N HIS A 252 -3.08 -7.50 -12.38
CA HIS A 252 -2.78 -8.29 -11.19
C HIS A 252 -1.64 -9.28 -11.48
N PHE A 253 -0.82 -9.53 -10.46
CA PHE A 253 0.16 -10.62 -10.48
C PHE A 253 -0.28 -11.75 -9.55
N LYS A 254 0.00 -12.98 -9.95
CA LYS A 254 -0.21 -14.15 -9.09
C LYS A 254 0.84 -14.15 -7.97
N PRO A 255 0.46 -14.46 -6.71
CA PRO A 255 1.41 -14.53 -5.59
C PRO A 255 2.58 -15.49 -5.90
N SER A 256 3.81 -15.05 -5.70
CA SER A 256 5.03 -15.80 -6.06
C SER A 256 5.65 -16.51 -4.83
N GLY A 257 4.90 -17.44 -4.23
CA GLY A 257 5.36 -18.26 -3.11
C GLY A 257 5.80 -17.46 -1.87
N ASN A 258 6.37 -18.14 -0.86
CA ASN A 258 6.75 -17.52 0.41
C ASN A 258 8.22 -17.03 0.38
N PRO A 259 8.51 -15.71 0.39
CA PRO A 259 9.88 -15.18 0.33
C PRO A 259 10.71 -15.52 1.57
N LEU A 260 10.09 -15.46 2.76
CA LEU A 260 10.77 -15.80 4.02
C LEU A 260 11.26 -17.24 4.02
N SER A 261 10.47 -18.16 3.46
CA SER A 261 10.90 -19.56 3.35
C SER A 261 12.18 -19.72 2.51
N ARG A 262 12.37 -18.88 1.47
CA ARG A 262 13.59 -18.90 0.65
C ARG A 262 14.78 -18.36 1.43
N VAL A 263 14.62 -17.24 2.13
CA VAL A 263 15.67 -16.66 2.98
C VAL A 263 16.06 -17.63 4.10
N CYS A 264 15.08 -18.20 4.80
CA CYS A 264 15.33 -19.20 5.85
C CYS A 264 16.04 -20.44 5.30
N ARG A 265 15.69 -20.94 4.11
CA ARG A 265 16.41 -22.05 3.47
C ARG A 265 17.88 -21.73 3.23
N VAL A 266 18.19 -20.51 2.77
CA VAL A 266 19.58 -20.08 2.53
C VAL A 266 20.33 -19.95 3.85
N ILE A 267 19.74 -19.34 4.89
CA ILE A 267 20.37 -19.22 6.22
C ILE A 267 20.63 -20.61 6.81
N VAL A 268 19.64 -21.50 6.79
CA VAL A 268 19.78 -22.86 7.29
C VAL A 268 20.83 -23.64 6.48
N ALA A 269 20.84 -23.52 5.16
CA ALA A 269 21.84 -24.15 4.32
C ALA A 269 23.25 -23.62 4.59
N ALA A 270 23.41 -22.30 4.78
CA ALA A 270 24.68 -21.65 5.11
C ALA A 270 25.21 -22.12 6.47
N LEU A 271 24.37 -22.13 7.51
CA LEU A 271 24.73 -22.60 8.84
C LEU A 271 25.12 -24.08 8.83
N ARG A 272 24.37 -24.93 8.10
CA ARG A 272 24.68 -26.36 7.97
C ARG A 272 25.97 -26.63 7.19
N LYS A 273 26.27 -25.80 6.19
CA LYS A 273 27.45 -25.96 5.32
C LYS A 273 28.63 -25.07 5.71
N TRP A 274 28.59 -24.42 6.87
CA TRP A 274 29.62 -23.44 7.26
C TRP A 274 31.05 -24.04 7.34
N ARG A 275 31.17 -25.35 7.58
CA ARG A 275 32.47 -26.05 7.63
C ARG A 275 32.88 -26.72 6.31
N VAL A 276 32.10 -26.58 5.24
CA VAL A 276 32.38 -27.22 3.95
C VAL A 276 33.43 -26.40 3.20
N LYS A 277 34.54 -27.03 2.82
CA LYS A 277 35.55 -26.39 1.96
C LYS A 277 34.98 -26.19 0.55
N ILE A 278 35.05 -24.96 0.05
CA ILE A 278 34.57 -24.60 -1.29
C ILE A 278 35.52 -25.24 -2.32
N PRO A 279 35.02 -26.07 -3.26
CA PRO A 279 35.86 -26.67 -4.29
C PRO A 279 36.40 -25.58 -5.25
N PRO A 280 37.67 -25.67 -5.68
CA PRO A 280 38.23 -24.73 -6.63
C PRO A 280 37.49 -24.86 -7.97
N GLY A 281 36.87 -23.76 -8.43
CA GLY A 281 36.27 -23.67 -9.77
C GLY A 281 34.75 -23.43 -9.84
N GLY A 282 34.02 -23.34 -8.74
CA GLY A 282 32.61 -22.87 -8.71
C GLY A 282 31.56 -23.72 -9.44
N GLY A 283 31.95 -24.69 -10.27
CA GLY A 283 31.05 -25.47 -11.13
C GLY A 283 30.08 -26.42 -10.42
N ASN A 284 30.25 -26.64 -9.12
CA ASN A 284 29.34 -27.44 -8.28
C ASN A 284 28.44 -26.56 -7.37
N LEU A 285 28.40 -25.25 -7.60
CA LEU A 285 27.44 -24.38 -6.92
C LEU A 285 26.05 -24.58 -7.52
N TYR A 286 25.04 -24.66 -6.65
CA TYR A 286 23.66 -24.80 -7.08
C TYR A 286 23.21 -23.50 -7.77
N GLU A 287 23.18 -23.51 -9.10
CA GLU A 287 22.44 -22.53 -9.90
C GLU A 287 21.06 -23.10 -10.22
N VAL A 288 20.02 -22.32 -9.94
CA VAL A 288 18.67 -22.68 -10.37
C VAL A 288 18.59 -22.50 -11.88
N ASP A 289 18.19 -23.57 -12.58
CA ASP A 289 18.04 -23.55 -14.03
C ASP A 289 16.87 -22.63 -14.43
N SER A 290 17.06 -21.85 -15.49
CA SER A 290 16.13 -20.79 -15.91
C SER A 290 14.71 -21.31 -16.17
N LYS A 291 14.59 -22.59 -16.57
CA LYS A 291 13.30 -23.26 -16.81
C LYS A 291 12.56 -23.65 -15.52
N GLU A 292 13.27 -24.09 -14.48
CA GLU A 292 12.66 -24.36 -13.17
C GLU A 292 12.23 -23.08 -12.45
N HIS A 293 12.99 -21.98 -12.60
CA HIS A 293 12.62 -20.68 -12.04
C HIS A 293 11.34 -20.09 -12.65
N ALA A 294 11.20 -20.18 -13.98
CA ALA A 294 10.01 -19.75 -14.69
C ALA A 294 8.79 -20.62 -14.36
N ALA A 295 8.97 -21.95 -14.28
CA ALA A 295 7.90 -22.90 -14.00
C ALA A 295 7.43 -22.90 -12.53
N ALA A 296 8.33 -22.67 -11.56
CA ALA A 296 7.98 -22.77 -10.15
C ALA A 296 7.46 -21.46 -9.53
N ASN A 297 7.82 -20.30 -10.07
CA ASN A 297 7.58 -19.01 -9.38
C ASN A 297 7.10 -17.87 -10.29
N GLY A 298 6.99 -18.04 -11.61
CA GLY A 298 6.70 -16.95 -12.54
C GLY A 298 7.72 -15.78 -12.47
N GLY A 299 8.88 -16.03 -11.86
CA GLY A 299 9.87 -15.01 -11.53
C GLY A 299 11.04 -15.04 -12.51
N ARG A 300 11.45 -13.85 -12.96
CA ARG A 300 12.59 -13.62 -13.87
C ARG A 300 13.91 -13.91 -13.14
N LYS A 301 14.89 -14.54 -13.82
CA LYS A 301 16.25 -14.76 -13.27
C LYS A 301 16.89 -13.38 -13.02
N MET A 302 17.35 -13.13 -11.79
CA MET A 302 18.10 -11.91 -11.48
C MET A 302 19.39 -11.88 -12.31
N LEU A 303 19.63 -10.77 -13.01
CA LEU A 303 20.81 -10.61 -13.86
C LEU A 303 22.07 -10.59 -13.00
N HIS A 304 23.10 -11.33 -13.43
CA HIS A 304 24.36 -11.40 -12.72
C HIS A 304 25.16 -10.10 -12.95
N THR A 305 25.49 -9.37 -11.88
CA THR A 305 26.37 -8.20 -11.97
C THR A 305 27.81 -8.66 -12.15
N LYS A 306 28.40 -8.44 -13.32
CA LYS A 306 29.78 -8.86 -13.67
C LYS A 306 30.90 -8.15 -12.89
N GLY A 307 30.55 -7.25 -11.96
CA GLY A 307 31.48 -6.30 -11.31
C GLY A 307 32.00 -6.71 -9.92
N PHE A 308 31.45 -7.75 -9.30
CA PHE A 308 31.97 -8.28 -8.03
C PHE A 308 32.67 -9.61 -8.31
N LYS A 309 33.99 -9.55 -8.50
CA LYS A 309 34.89 -10.70 -8.46
C LYS A 309 35.56 -10.79 -7.10
#